data_AF-A0AAU3VRC4-F1
#
_entry.id   AF-A0AAU3VRC4-F1
#
_cell.length_a   1.000
_cell.length_b   1.000
_cell.length_c   1.000
_cell.angle_alpha   90.00
_cell.angle_beta   90.00
_cell.angle_gamma   90.00
#
_symmetry.space_group_name_H-M   'P 1'
#
loop_
_entity.id
_entity.type
_entity.pdbx_description
1 polymer ?
#
loop_
_entity_poly.entity_id
_entity_poly.type
_entity_poly.pdbx_seq_one_letter_code
_entity_poly.pdbx_strand_id
1 'polypeptide(L)'
;MRQRIHLDHAAATLLEHAARWTSEHCVVSPIRWRQGKDGPPAADRSALASPDRLGAHVAHVGWKVRVVVELEATGWAHLRFLAESGGVHERWRVRSLDRWSSLLDEAVSRASRLRLTHAQLLARTCTTGWLDWIHGELWLLPTSLVRIRSGLTETVANSLGSSLTAPNPGHLIGYDPTAVLAGHRTNKVIPFDAVARARLHGGLTTSALTVSMVDGTRHKLLWLASEPARRLLTDRLLPVLGARLIQ
;
A
#
# COMPACT_ATOMS: atom_id res chain seq x y z
N MET A 1 11.12 27.22 15.24
CA MET A 1 10.40 27.72 14.04
C MET A 1 9.98 26.54 13.17
N ARG A 2 8.71 26.46 12.75
CA ARG A 2 8.27 25.43 11.78
C ARG A 2 8.71 25.86 10.38
N GLN A 3 9.56 25.08 9.73
CA GLN A 3 9.95 25.29 8.34
C GLN A 3 8.70 25.21 7.44
N ARG A 4 8.42 26.29 6.70
CA ARG A 4 7.36 26.34 5.68
C ARG A 4 7.95 26.07 4.31
N ILE A 5 7.22 25.35 3.47
CA ILE A 5 7.58 25.21 2.05
C ILE A 5 7.00 26.40 1.29
N HIS A 6 7.83 27.06 0.48
CA HIS A 6 7.38 28.07 -0.46
C HIS A 6 6.58 27.41 -1.58
N LEU A 7 5.26 27.59 -1.55
CA LEU A 7 4.34 26.95 -2.48
C LEU A 7 4.55 27.37 -3.94
N ASP A 8 5.02 28.60 -4.18
CA ASP A 8 5.33 29.06 -5.54
C ASP A 8 6.48 28.26 -6.17
N HIS A 9 7.53 27.95 -5.39
CA HIS A 9 8.62 27.09 -5.85
C HIS A 9 8.15 25.63 -6.02
N ALA A 10 7.32 25.13 -5.11
CA ALA A 10 6.77 23.78 -5.23
C ALA A 10 5.82 23.63 -6.43
N ALA A 11 5.11 24.69 -6.81
CA ALA A 11 4.32 24.75 -8.04
C ALA A 11 5.22 24.72 -9.28
N ALA A 12 6.32 25.48 -9.29
CA ALA A 12 7.29 25.43 -10.39
C ALA A 12 7.84 24.01 -10.59
N THR A 13 8.25 23.34 -9.49
CA THR A 13 8.66 21.92 -9.54
C THR A 13 7.56 21.03 -10.11
N LEU A 14 6.30 21.21 -9.68
CA LEU A 14 5.19 20.42 -10.20
C LEU A 14 4.94 20.66 -11.70
N LEU A 15 5.12 21.89 -12.19
CA LEU A 15 5.00 22.22 -13.62
C LEU A 15 6.10 21.58 -14.47
N GLU A 16 7.34 21.59 -13.98
CA GLU A 16 8.48 20.91 -14.64
C GLU A 16 8.18 19.41 -14.81
N HIS A 17 7.71 18.76 -13.75
CA HIS A 17 7.28 17.36 -13.78
C HIS A 17 6.10 17.14 -14.72
N ALA A 18 5.10 18.03 -14.68
CA ALA A 18 3.92 17.95 -15.54
C ALA A 18 4.28 17.98 -17.03
N ALA A 19 5.23 18.83 -17.42
CA ALA A 19 5.72 18.90 -18.79
C ALA A 19 6.35 17.56 -19.23
N ARG A 20 7.21 16.98 -18.38
CA ARG A 20 7.80 15.66 -18.63
C ARG A 20 6.74 14.56 -18.74
N TRP A 21 5.83 14.44 -17.79
CA TRP A 21 4.82 13.37 -17.84
C TRP A 21 3.87 13.53 -19.02
N THR A 22 3.59 14.75 -19.45
CA THR A 22 2.79 15.00 -20.66
C THR A 22 3.50 14.46 -21.91
N SER A 23 4.83 14.59 -21.99
CA SER A 23 5.62 13.96 -23.06
C SER A 23 5.62 12.43 -23.01
N GLU A 24 5.36 11.87 -21.83
CA GLU A 24 5.15 10.43 -21.58
C GLU A 24 3.66 10.02 -21.67
N HIS A 25 2.85 10.81 -22.39
CA HIS A 25 1.42 10.59 -22.63
C HIS A 25 0.50 10.63 -21.40
N CYS A 26 0.97 11.15 -20.27
CA CYS A 26 0.09 11.42 -19.13
C CYS A 26 -0.76 12.67 -19.38
N VAL A 27 -1.98 12.66 -18.85
CA VAL A 27 -2.84 13.83 -18.76
C VAL A 27 -2.67 14.44 -17.38
N VAL A 28 -2.16 15.68 -17.33
CA VAL A 28 -1.98 16.44 -16.09
C VAL A 28 -2.97 17.60 -16.06
N SER A 29 -3.74 17.70 -14.97
CA SER A 29 -4.66 18.84 -14.80
C SER A 29 -3.90 20.13 -14.52
N PRO A 30 -4.49 21.32 -14.79
CA PRO A 30 -3.95 22.57 -14.27
C PRO A 30 -3.75 22.52 -12.75
N ILE A 31 -2.71 23.21 -12.25
CA ILE A 31 -2.49 23.35 -10.81
C ILE A 31 -3.67 24.10 -10.20
N ARG A 32 -4.17 23.58 -9.07
CA ARG A 32 -5.21 24.20 -8.27
C ARG A 32 -4.63 24.68 -6.95
N TRP A 33 -4.95 25.91 -6.61
CA TRP A 33 -4.53 26.56 -5.37
C TRP A 33 -5.69 26.60 -4.39
N ARG A 34 -5.42 26.55 -3.09
CA ARG A 34 -6.43 26.75 -2.05
C ARG A 34 -5.90 27.68 -0.96
N GLN A 35 -6.83 28.39 -0.33
CA GLN A 35 -6.60 29.20 0.85
C GLN A 35 -7.59 28.79 1.93
N GLY A 36 -7.06 28.30 3.06
CA GLY A 36 -7.86 27.79 4.16
C GLY A 36 -8.32 26.35 3.93
N LYS A 37 -8.69 25.69 5.03
CA LYS A 37 -9.06 24.27 5.05
C LYS A 37 -10.17 23.90 4.06
N ASP A 38 -11.17 24.77 3.95
CA ASP A 38 -12.40 24.55 3.18
C ASP A 38 -12.57 25.58 2.04
N GLY A 39 -11.51 26.32 1.71
CA GLY A 39 -11.54 27.29 0.61
C GLY A 39 -11.74 26.61 -0.74
N PRO A 40 -12.49 27.23 -1.67
CA PRO A 40 -12.67 26.69 -3.00
C PRO A 40 -11.32 26.65 -3.75
N PRO A 41 -11.10 25.66 -4.63
CA PRO A 41 -9.91 25.62 -5.46
C PRO A 41 -9.93 26.77 -6.48
N ALA A 42 -8.88 27.58 -6.52
CA ALA A 42 -8.64 28.60 -7.53
C ALA A 42 -7.72 28.05 -8.63
N ALA A 43 -8.01 28.41 -9.89
CA ALA A 43 -7.14 28.13 -11.03
C ALA A 43 -5.92 29.04 -11.04
N ASP A 44 -6.12 30.31 -10.66
CA ASP A 44 -5.10 31.35 -10.66
C ASP A 44 -4.55 31.55 -9.24
N ARG A 45 -3.22 31.55 -9.14
CA ARG A 45 -2.46 31.85 -7.93
C ARG A 45 -2.71 33.28 -7.45
N SER A 46 -2.87 34.23 -8.37
CA SER A 46 -3.00 35.66 -8.06
C SER A 46 -4.31 36.00 -7.33
N ALA A 47 -5.34 35.17 -7.52
CA ALA A 47 -6.64 35.31 -6.88
C ALA A 47 -6.61 35.04 -5.36
N LEU A 48 -5.49 34.54 -4.82
CA LEU A 48 -5.34 34.18 -3.41
C LEU A 48 -4.24 35.02 -2.75
N ALA A 49 -4.60 35.73 -1.67
CA ALA A 49 -3.65 36.55 -0.92
C ALA A 49 -2.60 35.69 -0.19
N SER A 50 -2.98 34.51 0.28
CA SER A 50 -2.08 33.62 1.04
C SER A 50 -2.51 32.17 0.89
N PRO A 51 -2.19 31.49 -0.22
CA PRO A 51 -2.51 30.09 -0.39
C PRO A 51 -1.74 29.25 0.63
N ASP A 52 -2.40 28.22 1.15
CA ASP A 52 -1.85 27.25 2.08
C ASP A 52 -1.75 25.85 1.49
N ARG A 53 -2.26 25.64 0.27
CA ARG A 53 -2.15 24.38 -0.47
C ARG A 53 -2.12 24.58 -1.98
N LEU A 54 -1.41 23.70 -2.67
CA LEU A 54 -1.47 23.51 -4.12
C LEU A 54 -1.68 22.02 -4.46
N GLY A 55 -2.18 21.71 -5.65
CA GLY A 55 -2.23 20.34 -6.12
C GLY A 55 -2.60 20.19 -7.59
N ALA A 56 -2.42 18.97 -8.12
CA ALA A 56 -2.82 18.59 -9.46
C ALA A 56 -3.24 17.12 -9.51
N HIS A 57 -3.90 16.74 -10.59
CA HIS A 57 -4.29 15.37 -10.90
C HIS A 57 -3.46 14.88 -12.09
N VAL A 58 -2.97 13.65 -12.01
CA VAL A 58 -2.24 12.98 -13.08
C VAL A 58 -2.94 11.66 -13.40
N ALA A 59 -3.16 11.41 -14.68
CA ALA A 59 -3.76 10.19 -15.18
C ALA A 59 -3.08 9.75 -16.48
N HIS A 60 -3.24 8.48 -16.84
CA HIS A 60 -2.80 7.94 -18.11
C HIS A 60 -3.81 6.86 -18.55
N VAL A 61 -4.07 6.75 -19.85
CA VAL A 61 -5.10 5.85 -20.39
C VAL A 61 -4.89 4.38 -20.01
N GLY A 62 -3.64 3.96 -19.84
CA GLY A 62 -3.27 2.60 -19.43
C GLY A 62 -3.34 2.33 -17.93
N TRP A 63 -3.50 3.34 -17.08
CA TRP A 63 -3.49 3.14 -15.63
C TRP A 63 -4.85 2.72 -15.09
N LYS A 64 -4.85 1.93 -14.02
CA LYS A 64 -6.10 1.56 -13.29
C LYS A 64 -6.50 2.60 -12.25
N VAL A 65 -5.64 3.57 -11.98
CA VAL A 65 -5.85 4.65 -11.02
C VAL A 65 -5.42 5.96 -11.63
N ARG A 66 -6.05 7.05 -11.19
CA ARG A 66 -5.47 8.40 -11.29
C ARG A 66 -4.86 8.79 -9.95
N VAL A 67 -3.83 9.62 -9.97
CA VAL A 67 -3.22 10.14 -8.74
C VAL A 67 -3.52 11.63 -8.59
N VAL A 68 -3.89 12.04 -7.39
CA VAL A 68 -3.99 13.44 -6.98
C VAL A 68 -2.84 13.71 -6.03
N VAL A 69 -2.06 14.73 -6.34
CA VAL A 69 -0.95 15.19 -5.51
C VAL A 69 -1.30 16.56 -4.96
N GLU A 70 -1.28 16.72 -3.64
CA GLU A 70 -1.49 17.99 -2.98
C GLU A 70 -0.34 18.25 -2.00
N LEU A 71 0.10 19.50 -1.88
CA LEU A 71 1.12 19.92 -0.92
C LEU A 71 0.62 21.13 -0.13
N GLU A 72 0.70 21.02 1.20
CA GLU A 72 0.43 22.11 2.13
C GLU A 72 1.70 22.92 2.41
N ALA A 73 1.56 24.23 2.63
CA ALA A 73 2.66 25.12 3.04
C ALA A 73 3.32 24.68 4.35
N THR A 74 2.60 23.90 5.16
CA THR A 74 3.12 23.30 6.40
C THR A 74 4.18 22.23 6.14
N GLY A 75 4.31 21.71 4.90
CA GLY A 75 5.20 20.62 4.52
C GLY A 75 4.55 19.23 4.58
N TRP A 76 3.23 19.15 4.54
CA TRP A 76 2.50 17.87 4.42
C TRP A 76 2.03 17.70 2.98
N ALA A 77 2.44 16.60 2.35
CA ALA A 77 1.92 16.18 1.06
C ALA A 77 0.83 15.12 1.25
N HIS A 78 -0.19 15.18 0.41
CA HIS A 78 -1.29 14.25 0.36
C HIS A 78 -1.31 13.62 -1.02
N LEU A 79 -1.18 12.30 -1.07
CA LEU A 79 -1.33 11.52 -2.30
C LEU A 79 -2.65 10.77 -2.24
N ARG A 80 -3.48 10.90 -3.27
CA ARG A 80 -4.72 10.14 -3.38
C ARG A 80 -4.72 9.36 -4.67
N PHE A 81 -4.73 8.04 -4.56
CA PHE A 81 -4.90 7.15 -5.71
C PHE A 81 -6.38 6.82 -5.81
N LEU A 82 -7.01 7.18 -6.93
CA LEU A 82 -8.45 7.08 -7.12
C LEU A 82 -8.76 6.14 -8.28
N ALA A 83 -9.71 5.23 -8.05
CA ALA A 83 -10.37 4.41 -9.05
C ALA A 83 -11.89 4.56 -8.92
N GLU A 84 -12.66 3.94 -9.79
CA GLU A 84 -14.13 3.91 -9.69
C GLU A 84 -14.60 3.23 -8.39
N SER A 85 -13.86 2.24 -7.91
CA SER A 85 -14.16 1.49 -6.68
C SER A 85 -13.84 2.23 -5.38
N GLY A 86 -13.26 3.45 -5.47
CA GLY A 86 -12.90 4.26 -4.30
C GLY A 86 -11.48 4.82 -4.40
N GLY A 87 -10.90 5.16 -3.26
CA GLY A 87 -9.56 5.76 -3.23
C GLY A 87 -8.76 5.43 -1.98
N VAL A 88 -7.45 5.49 -2.13
CA VAL A 88 -6.49 5.34 -1.04
C VAL A 88 -5.78 6.67 -0.82
N HIS A 89 -5.73 7.11 0.43
CA HIS A 89 -5.12 8.36 0.83
C HIS A 89 -3.86 8.10 1.64
N GLU A 90 -2.76 8.67 1.20
CA GLU A 90 -1.48 8.66 1.90
C GLU A 90 -1.04 10.07 2.27
N ARG A 91 -0.32 10.19 3.39
CA ARG A 91 0.18 11.46 3.89
C ARG A 91 1.68 11.36 4.13
N TRP A 92 2.42 12.29 3.56
CA TRP A 92 3.88 12.30 3.57
C TRP A 92 4.42 13.61 4.13
N ARG A 93 5.47 13.53 4.94
CA ARG A 93 6.18 14.73 5.41
C ARG A 93 7.23 15.13 4.37
N VAL A 94 7.09 16.33 3.83
CA VAL A 94 8.01 16.94 2.88
C VAL A 94 8.73 18.08 3.58
N ARG A 95 10.06 18.04 3.58
CA ARG A 95 10.91 19.04 4.26
C ARG A 95 11.75 19.89 3.29
N SER A 96 11.77 19.53 2.02
CA SER A 96 12.53 20.19 0.96
C SER A 96 11.83 20.04 -0.39
N LEU A 97 12.20 20.89 -1.35
CA LEU A 97 11.75 20.78 -2.73
C LEU A 97 12.28 19.51 -3.42
N ASP A 98 13.49 19.06 -3.09
CA ASP A 98 14.01 17.79 -3.60
C ASP A 98 13.15 16.61 -3.16
N ARG A 99 12.74 16.57 -1.88
CA ARG A 99 11.85 15.50 -1.42
C ARG A 99 10.47 15.60 -2.08
N TRP A 100 9.99 16.82 -2.36
CA TRP A 100 8.76 17.01 -3.13
C TRP A 100 8.89 16.43 -4.54
N SER A 101 9.97 16.79 -5.24
CA SER A 101 10.31 16.30 -6.58
C SER A 101 10.39 14.77 -6.62
N SER A 102 11.14 14.13 -5.70
CA SER A 102 11.20 12.67 -5.63
C SER A 102 9.84 12.02 -5.33
N LEU A 103 9.05 12.63 -4.44
CA LEU A 103 7.72 12.11 -4.10
C LEU A 103 6.77 12.15 -5.29
N LEU A 104 6.85 13.18 -6.14
CA LEU A 104 6.09 13.29 -7.38
C LEU A 104 6.43 12.14 -8.34
N ASP A 105 7.72 11.89 -8.57
CA ASP A 105 8.19 10.78 -9.41
C ASP A 105 7.81 9.41 -8.87
N GLU A 106 7.99 9.20 -7.55
CA GLU A 106 7.54 7.99 -6.86
C GLU A 106 6.02 7.77 -7.04
N ALA A 107 5.23 8.83 -6.87
CA ALA A 107 3.77 8.75 -6.96
C ALA A 107 3.28 8.40 -8.37
N VAL A 108 3.81 9.07 -9.40
CA VAL A 108 3.44 8.83 -10.80
C VAL A 108 3.94 7.47 -11.28
N SER A 109 5.19 7.11 -10.98
CA SER A 109 5.73 5.78 -11.28
C SER A 109 4.88 4.68 -10.64
N ARG A 110 4.51 4.84 -9.36
CA ARG A 110 3.66 3.87 -8.66
C ARG A 110 2.25 3.81 -9.22
N ALA A 111 1.65 4.93 -9.64
CA ALA A 111 0.30 4.95 -10.22
C ALA A 111 0.17 4.01 -11.44
N SER A 112 1.24 3.86 -12.22
CA SER A 112 1.25 2.95 -13.38
C SER A 112 1.11 1.47 -13.05
N ARG A 113 1.48 1.07 -11.82
CA ARG A 113 1.47 -0.33 -11.36
C ARG A 113 0.44 -0.61 -10.26
N LEU A 114 -0.06 0.44 -9.63
CA LEU A 114 -0.96 0.34 -8.48
C LEU A 114 -2.35 -0.15 -8.91
N ARG A 115 -2.88 -1.10 -8.15
CA ARG A 115 -4.27 -1.56 -8.22
C ARG A 115 -4.97 -1.23 -6.91
N LEU A 116 -6.20 -0.75 -6.96
CA LEU A 116 -7.02 -0.65 -5.75
C LEU A 116 -7.81 -1.93 -5.58
N THR A 117 -7.63 -2.59 -4.44
CA THR A 117 -8.30 -3.86 -4.14
C THR A 117 -8.76 -3.88 -2.70
N HIS A 118 -9.90 -4.52 -2.47
CA HIS A 118 -10.31 -4.85 -1.11
C HIS A 118 -9.35 -5.89 -0.56
N ALA A 119 -8.93 -5.73 0.69
CA ALA A 119 -8.08 -6.68 1.37
C ALA A 119 -8.53 -6.85 2.82
N GLN A 120 -8.42 -8.07 3.32
CA GLN A 120 -8.66 -8.40 4.72
C GLN A 120 -7.31 -8.73 5.39
N LEU A 121 -6.96 -8.00 6.44
CA LEU A 121 -5.84 -8.38 7.30
C LEU A 121 -6.22 -9.65 8.08
N LEU A 122 -5.46 -10.71 7.89
CA LEU A 122 -5.66 -12.00 8.57
C LEU A 122 -4.83 -12.11 9.85
N ALA A 123 -3.59 -11.63 9.82
CA ALA A 123 -2.64 -11.73 10.94
C ALA A 123 -1.59 -10.63 10.86
N ARG A 124 -1.02 -10.19 12.00
CA ARG A 124 0.18 -9.31 12.03
C ARG A 124 1.45 -9.99 12.54
N THR A 125 1.36 -11.25 12.93
CA THR A 125 2.41 -12.05 13.55
C THR A 125 3.02 -13.08 12.58
N CYS A 126 2.73 -12.99 11.28
CA CYS A 126 3.12 -13.99 10.29
C CYS A 126 4.63 -13.94 9.98
N THR A 127 5.37 -14.99 10.34
CA THR A 127 6.79 -15.16 9.98
C THR A 127 6.95 -16.14 8.81
N THR A 128 8.15 -16.23 8.24
CA THR A 128 8.47 -17.19 7.16
C THR A 128 9.44 -18.30 7.61
N GLY A 129 9.94 -18.25 8.85
CA GLY A 129 10.90 -19.23 9.36
C GLY A 129 11.36 -18.90 10.78
N TRP A 130 11.86 -19.91 11.50
CA TRP A 130 12.42 -19.76 12.85
C TRP A 130 13.72 -18.94 12.91
N LEU A 131 14.38 -18.72 11.77
CA LEU A 131 15.53 -17.82 11.68
C LEU A 131 15.13 -16.41 11.23
N ASP A 132 13.85 -16.17 10.91
CA ASP A 132 13.30 -14.86 10.57
C ASP A 132 12.20 -14.50 11.57
N TRP A 133 12.61 -13.98 12.72
CA TRP A 133 11.72 -13.58 13.83
C TRP A 133 10.96 -12.29 13.54
N ILE A 134 11.22 -11.64 12.40
CA ILE A 134 10.51 -10.42 12.05
C ILE A 134 9.12 -10.79 11.55
N HIS A 135 8.13 -10.40 12.34
CA HIS A 135 6.73 -10.56 12.02
C HIS A 135 6.36 -9.80 10.76
N GLY A 136 5.25 -10.21 10.17
CA GLY A 136 4.69 -9.57 9.01
C GLY A 136 3.18 -9.67 9.06
N GLU A 137 2.56 -8.77 8.32
CA GLU A 137 1.14 -8.80 8.07
C GLU A 137 0.82 -9.79 6.96
N LEU A 138 -0.22 -10.59 7.16
CA LEU A 138 -0.78 -11.47 6.16
C LEU A 138 -2.13 -10.90 5.72
N TRP A 139 -2.24 -10.62 4.43
CA TRP A 139 -3.38 -9.98 3.79
C TRP A 139 -4.05 -10.94 2.81
N LEU A 140 -5.35 -11.09 2.92
CA LEU A 140 -6.20 -11.79 1.97
C LEU A 140 -6.77 -10.81 0.97
N LEU A 141 -6.38 -10.95 -0.30
CA LEU A 141 -6.94 -10.22 -1.43
C LEU A 141 -7.84 -11.18 -2.25
N PRO A 142 -8.71 -10.69 -3.15
CA PRO A 142 -9.59 -11.53 -3.95
C PRO A 142 -8.85 -12.59 -4.79
N THR A 143 -7.64 -12.27 -5.26
CA THR A 143 -6.87 -13.13 -6.18
C THR A 143 -5.57 -13.64 -5.59
N SER A 144 -5.21 -13.27 -4.36
CA SER A 144 -3.91 -13.62 -3.80
C SER A 144 -3.86 -13.54 -2.29
N LEU A 145 -2.95 -14.30 -1.70
CA LEU A 145 -2.49 -14.11 -0.33
C LEU A 145 -1.18 -13.34 -0.33
N VAL A 146 -1.09 -12.27 0.45
CA VAL A 146 0.07 -11.36 0.44
C VAL A 146 0.66 -11.26 1.84
N ARG A 147 1.96 -11.49 1.96
CA ARG A 147 2.70 -11.27 3.21
C ARG A 147 3.63 -10.08 3.06
N ILE A 148 3.50 -9.11 3.96
CA ILE A 148 4.35 -7.91 4.04
C ILE A 148 5.07 -7.92 5.39
N ARG A 149 6.41 -7.93 5.36
CA ARG A 149 7.24 -7.83 6.56
C ARG A 149 6.96 -6.50 7.28
N SER A 150 6.78 -6.56 8.59
CA SER A 150 6.64 -5.38 9.45
C SER A 150 8.00 -4.77 9.78
N GLY A 151 8.00 -3.54 10.29
CA GLY A 151 9.21 -2.94 10.87
C GLY A 151 9.67 -3.67 12.14
N LEU A 152 10.93 -3.49 12.54
CA LEU A 152 11.48 -4.04 13.79
C LEU A 152 10.70 -3.58 15.04
N THR A 153 10.26 -2.32 15.06
CA THR A 153 9.47 -1.74 16.16
C THR A 153 8.07 -2.35 16.25
N GLU A 154 7.41 -2.55 15.12
CA GLU A 154 6.10 -3.23 15.04
C GLU A 154 6.21 -4.71 15.42
N THR A 155 7.35 -5.34 15.12
CA THR A 155 7.63 -6.73 15.52
C THR A 155 7.63 -6.88 17.03
N VAL A 156 8.28 -5.98 17.78
CA VAL A 156 8.29 -6.00 19.25
C VAL A 156 6.89 -5.77 19.80
N ALA A 157 6.15 -4.79 19.26
CA ALA A 157 4.77 -4.53 19.67
C ALA A 157 3.85 -5.74 19.43
N ASN A 158 4.03 -6.45 18.32
CA ASN A 158 3.21 -7.62 17.97
C ASN A 158 3.60 -8.91 18.72
N SER A 159 4.81 -9.00 19.28
CA SER A 159 5.26 -10.17 20.05
C SER A 159 4.60 -10.33 21.43
N LEU A 160 3.93 -9.28 21.94
CA LEU A 160 3.36 -9.21 23.29
C LEU A 160 1.85 -9.50 23.34
N GLY A 161 1.19 -9.85 22.22
CA GLY A 161 -0.26 -10.09 22.20
C GLY A 161 -0.74 -10.98 21.05
N SER A 162 -1.94 -11.53 21.19
CA SER A 162 -2.64 -12.22 20.09
C SER A 162 -2.98 -11.20 18.99
N SER A 163 -2.29 -11.27 17.84
CA SER A 163 -2.38 -10.27 16.77
C SER A 163 -3.18 -10.76 15.55
N LEU A 164 -4.10 -11.70 15.78
CA LEU A 164 -5.11 -12.10 14.80
C LEU A 164 -6.29 -11.14 14.89
N THR A 165 -6.63 -10.53 13.76
CA THR A 165 -7.69 -9.53 13.72
C THR A 165 -9.05 -10.22 13.69
N ALA A 166 -10.01 -9.70 14.48
CA ALA A 166 -11.41 -10.08 14.37
C ALA A 166 -11.91 -9.95 12.91
N PRO A 167 -13.05 -10.55 12.53
CA PRO A 167 -13.67 -10.36 11.22
C PRO A 167 -13.79 -8.87 10.88
N ASN A 168 -12.84 -8.35 10.11
CA ASN A 168 -12.84 -6.95 9.72
C ASN A 168 -13.44 -6.89 8.32
N PRO A 169 -14.44 -6.03 8.04
CA PRO A 169 -14.80 -5.72 6.67
C PRO A 169 -13.52 -5.38 5.90
N GLY A 170 -13.30 -6.06 4.78
CA GLY A 170 -12.12 -5.79 3.94
C GLY A 170 -12.09 -4.30 3.59
N HIS A 171 -10.91 -3.67 3.67
CA HIS A 171 -10.75 -2.27 3.31
C HIS A 171 -9.99 -2.15 2.00
N LEU A 172 -10.25 -1.06 1.29
CA LEU A 172 -9.57 -0.77 0.04
C LEU A 172 -8.12 -0.39 0.32
N ILE A 173 -7.18 -1.09 -0.30
CA ILE A 173 -5.75 -0.82 -0.22
C ILE A 173 -5.15 -0.58 -1.60
N GLY A 174 -4.04 0.15 -1.62
CA GLY A 174 -3.18 0.27 -2.80
C GLY A 174 -2.27 -0.95 -2.87
N TYR A 175 -2.38 -1.72 -3.94
CA TYR A 175 -1.63 -2.96 -4.13
C TYR A 175 -0.76 -2.89 -5.38
N ASP A 176 0.56 -2.95 -5.17
CA ASP A 176 1.57 -3.12 -6.22
C ASP A 176 2.37 -4.41 -5.90
N PRO A 177 2.11 -5.54 -6.59
CA PRO A 177 2.78 -6.81 -6.29
C PRO A 177 4.31 -6.72 -6.47
N THR A 178 4.78 -5.95 -7.45
CA THR A 178 6.21 -5.78 -7.72
C THR A 178 6.88 -5.01 -6.59
N ALA A 179 6.25 -3.95 -6.09
CA ALA A 179 6.75 -3.20 -4.94
C ALA A 179 6.77 -4.05 -3.66
N VAL A 180 5.73 -4.87 -3.44
CA VAL A 180 5.70 -5.80 -2.29
C VAL A 180 6.88 -6.76 -2.33
N LEU A 181 7.13 -7.40 -3.48
CA LEU A 181 8.23 -8.36 -3.62
C LEU A 181 9.61 -7.69 -3.52
N ALA A 182 9.77 -6.50 -4.10
CA ALA A 182 11.03 -5.74 -4.04
C ALA A 182 11.33 -5.22 -2.63
N GLY A 183 10.32 -4.96 -1.79
CA GLY A 183 10.49 -4.38 -0.47
C GLY A 183 11.29 -5.27 0.49
N HIS A 184 11.17 -6.60 0.39
CA HIS A 184 12.01 -7.52 1.16
C HIS A 184 11.92 -8.96 0.62
N ARG A 185 13.03 -9.71 0.67
CA ARG A 185 13.09 -11.12 0.20
C ARG A 185 12.10 -12.07 0.89
N THR A 186 11.64 -11.72 2.09
CA THR A 186 10.67 -12.53 2.84
C THR A 186 9.23 -12.09 2.62
N ASN A 187 8.97 -10.98 1.93
CA ASN A 187 7.64 -10.66 1.44
C ASN A 187 7.20 -11.75 0.45
N LYS A 188 5.89 -11.97 0.38
CA LYS A 188 5.29 -12.98 -0.49
C LYS A 188 4.06 -12.42 -1.17
N VAL A 189 3.91 -12.75 -2.45
CA VAL A 189 2.66 -12.63 -3.19
C VAL A 189 2.37 -14.03 -3.68
N ILE A 190 1.24 -14.60 -3.26
CA ILE A 190 0.83 -15.98 -3.55
C ILE A 190 -0.47 -15.90 -4.35
N PRO A 191 -0.41 -15.87 -5.69
CA PRO A 191 -1.60 -15.85 -6.55
C PRO A 191 -2.40 -17.15 -6.38
N PHE A 192 -3.72 -17.04 -6.21
CA PHE A 192 -4.56 -18.21 -5.96
C PHE A 192 -4.67 -19.13 -7.17
N ASP A 193 -4.67 -18.60 -8.39
CA ASP A 193 -4.66 -19.39 -9.62
C ASP A 193 -3.39 -20.25 -9.76
N ALA A 194 -2.26 -19.79 -9.22
CA ALA A 194 -1.00 -20.50 -9.23
C ALA A 194 -0.82 -21.51 -8.07
N VAL A 195 -1.76 -21.60 -7.13
CA VAL A 195 -1.70 -22.57 -6.02
C VAL A 195 -2.10 -23.96 -6.51
N ALA A 196 -1.18 -24.91 -6.43
CA ALA A 196 -1.48 -26.33 -6.66
C ALA A 196 -2.05 -26.99 -5.39
N ARG A 197 -1.44 -26.71 -4.23
CA ARG A 197 -1.84 -27.31 -2.95
C ARG A 197 -1.48 -26.40 -1.79
N ALA A 198 -2.37 -26.25 -0.83
CA ALA A 198 -2.12 -25.57 0.44
C ALA A 198 -2.37 -26.53 1.59
N ARG A 199 -1.54 -26.47 2.63
CA ARG A 199 -1.67 -27.29 3.83
C ARG A 199 -1.51 -26.47 5.09
N LEU A 200 -2.52 -26.53 5.95
CA LEU A 200 -2.44 -25.99 7.30
C LEU A 200 -1.94 -27.07 8.26
N HIS A 201 -0.97 -26.72 9.08
CA HIS A 201 -0.38 -27.60 10.07
C HIS A 201 -0.60 -27.02 11.46
N GLY A 202 -1.02 -27.85 12.42
CA GLY A 202 -0.90 -27.56 13.84
C GLY A 202 0.25 -28.37 14.43
N GLY A 203 1.20 -27.71 15.06
CA GLY A 203 2.28 -28.35 15.82
C GLY A 203 2.26 -27.92 17.28
N LEU A 204 3.11 -28.55 18.10
CA LEU A 204 3.21 -28.28 19.54
C LEU A 204 3.65 -26.83 19.84
N THR A 205 4.54 -26.28 19.01
CA THR A 205 5.12 -24.94 19.23
C THR A 205 4.71 -23.91 18.18
N THR A 206 4.32 -24.36 16.97
CA THR A 206 3.92 -23.47 15.88
C THR A 206 2.75 -24.03 15.07
N SER A 207 1.95 -23.12 14.52
CA SER A 207 1.06 -23.40 13.39
C SER A 207 1.73 -22.94 12.10
N ALA A 208 1.46 -23.63 10.99
CA ALA A 208 2.07 -23.29 9.70
C ALA A 208 1.08 -23.40 8.54
N LEU A 209 1.23 -22.52 7.56
CA LEU A 209 0.63 -22.67 6.23
C LEU A 209 1.77 -22.96 5.25
N THR A 210 1.75 -24.15 4.66
CA THR A 210 2.57 -24.49 3.51
C THR A 210 1.75 -24.29 2.24
N VAL A 211 2.28 -23.59 1.24
CA VAL A 211 1.70 -23.50 -0.09
C VAL A 211 2.68 -24.05 -1.10
N SER A 212 2.23 -24.98 -1.94
CA SER A 212 2.95 -25.50 -3.10
C SER A 212 2.29 -24.94 -4.35
N MET A 213 3.09 -24.33 -5.21
CA MET A 213 2.67 -23.68 -6.43
C MET A 213 2.71 -24.65 -7.61
N VAL A 214 2.00 -24.33 -8.70
CA VAL A 214 1.99 -25.13 -9.94
C VAL A 214 3.38 -25.23 -10.58
N ASP A 215 4.21 -24.19 -10.44
CA ASP A 215 5.59 -24.15 -10.93
C ASP A 215 6.59 -24.92 -10.06
N GLY A 216 6.13 -25.59 -9.01
CA GLY A 216 6.96 -26.35 -8.06
C GLY A 216 7.56 -25.51 -6.93
N THR A 217 7.41 -24.18 -6.94
CA THR A 217 7.86 -23.33 -5.84
C THR A 217 7.04 -23.58 -4.57
N ARG A 218 7.65 -23.32 -3.41
CA ARG A 218 7.02 -23.56 -2.10
C ARG A 218 7.15 -22.35 -1.19
N HIS A 219 6.05 -22.01 -0.52
CA HIS A 219 5.99 -20.97 0.50
C HIS A 219 5.64 -21.58 1.85
N LYS A 220 6.26 -21.06 2.91
CA LYS A 220 5.97 -21.43 4.29
C LYS A 220 5.71 -20.17 5.10
N LEU A 221 4.57 -20.13 5.76
CA LEU A 221 4.15 -19.07 6.67
C LEU A 221 3.91 -19.69 8.05
N LEU A 222 4.30 -18.99 9.11
CA LEU A 222 4.39 -19.52 10.48
C LEU A 222 3.81 -18.55 11.51
N TRP A 223 3.22 -19.14 12.55
CA TRP A 223 2.66 -18.49 13.74
C TRP A 223 2.99 -19.31 14.98
N LEU A 224 2.96 -18.70 16.16
CA LEU A 224 3.06 -19.46 17.41
C LEU A 224 1.85 -20.40 17.58
N ALA A 225 2.04 -21.55 18.23
CA ALA A 225 0.96 -22.51 18.44
C ALA A 225 -0.17 -21.97 19.34
N SER A 226 0.14 -21.02 20.22
CA SER A 226 -0.85 -20.33 21.06
C SER A 226 -1.80 -19.43 20.25
N GLU A 227 -1.44 -19.08 19.02
CA GLU A 227 -2.31 -18.28 18.15
C GLU A 227 -3.36 -19.16 17.47
N PRO A 228 -4.65 -18.75 17.43
CA PRO A 228 -5.70 -19.49 16.73
C PRO A 228 -5.61 -19.43 15.19
N ALA A 229 -4.39 -19.26 14.64
CA ALA A 229 -4.13 -19.06 13.21
C ALA A 229 -4.69 -20.20 12.37
N ARG A 230 -4.55 -21.46 12.81
CA ARG A 230 -5.07 -22.61 12.05
C ARG A 230 -6.58 -22.51 11.82
N ARG A 231 -7.35 -22.21 12.87
CA ARG A 231 -8.82 -22.10 12.77
C ARG A 231 -9.21 -20.93 11.88
N LEU A 232 -8.65 -19.75 12.13
CA LEU A 232 -8.96 -18.54 11.36
C LEU A 232 -8.59 -18.70 9.89
N LEU A 233 -7.39 -19.21 9.59
CA LEU A 233 -6.95 -19.42 8.21
C LEU A 233 -7.78 -20.49 7.50
N THR A 234 -8.23 -21.53 8.21
CA THR A 234 -9.14 -22.52 7.63
C THR A 234 -10.42 -21.84 7.16
N ASP A 235 -11.09 -21.11 8.05
CA ASP A 235 -12.37 -20.46 7.77
C ASP A 235 -12.26 -19.44 6.62
N ARG A 236 -11.12 -18.75 6.52
CA ARG A 236 -10.90 -17.68 5.55
C ARG A 236 -10.34 -18.16 4.20
N LEU A 237 -9.56 -19.23 4.19
CA LEU A 237 -8.94 -19.74 2.96
C LEU A 237 -9.78 -20.83 2.28
N LEU A 238 -10.64 -21.54 3.02
CA LEU A 238 -11.50 -22.56 2.42
C LEU A 238 -12.40 -22.00 1.30
N PRO A 239 -13.04 -20.81 1.44
CA PRO A 239 -13.87 -20.25 0.37
C PRO A 239 -13.10 -19.90 -0.91
N VAL A 240 -11.80 -19.60 -0.82
CA VAL A 240 -10.98 -19.16 -1.97
C VAL A 240 -10.12 -20.26 -2.57
N LEU A 241 -9.69 -21.25 -1.77
CA LEU A 241 -8.84 -22.35 -2.22
C LEU A 241 -9.62 -23.64 -2.49
N GLY A 242 -10.79 -23.84 -1.87
CA GLY A 242 -11.62 -25.03 -2.02
C GLY A 242 -10.84 -26.31 -1.71
N ALA A 243 -10.95 -27.30 -2.60
CA ALA A 243 -10.31 -28.61 -2.48
C ALA A 243 -8.76 -28.55 -2.42
N ARG A 244 -8.15 -27.42 -2.78
CA ARG A 244 -6.69 -27.25 -2.72
C ARG A 244 -6.19 -27.01 -1.30
N LEU A 245 -7.07 -26.66 -0.36
CA LEU A 245 -6.73 -26.49 1.05
C LEU A 245 -6.91 -27.82 1.80
N ILE A 246 -5.83 -28.31 2.39
CA ILE A 246 -5.79 -29.57 3.14
C ILE A 246 -5.42 -29.29 4.58
N GLN A 247 -6.09 -29.98 5.50
CA GLN A 247 -5.96 -29.78 6.95
C GLN A 247 -4.97 -30.72 7.62
#